data_AF-A0A0N4TH35-F1
#
_entry.id   AF-A0A0N4TH35-F1
#
_cell.length_a   1.000
_cell.length_b   1.000
_cell.length_c   1.000
_cell.angle_alpha   90.00
_cell.angle_beta   90.00
_cell.angle_gamma   90.00
#
_symmetry.space_group_name_H-M   'P 1'
#
loop_
_entity.id
_entity.type
_entity.pdbx_description
1 polymer ?
#
loop_
_entity_poly.entity_id
_entity_poly.type
_entity_poly.pdbx_seq_one_letter_code
_entity_poly.pdbx_strand_id
1 'polypeptide(L)'
;LIKTQSFYFQVGKSKQFISPYQANPFDNCYKSDCHPDAKCTATPTGYRCQCPETHRDLNPSKAGRDCVSYAGVNECERKEWNECDENARCIDEDYLYRCECIKPFVNAAPPGKLPGSVCHIDYCSDVNFCPPNATCQNGE
;
A
#
# COMPACT_ATOMS: atom_id res chain seq x y z
N LEU A 1 -35.57 -12.87 42.13
CA LEU A 1 -34.21 -13.44 42.00
C LEU A 1 -33.78 -13.32 40.54
N ILE A 2 -33.19 -12.18 40.17
CA ILE A 2 -32.64 -11.95 38.84
C ILE A 2 -31.28 -12.67 38.82
N LYS A 3 -31.22 -13.86 38.22
CA LYS A 3 -29.95 -14.50 37.93
C LYS A 3 -29.29 -13.70 36.81
N THR A 4 -28.33 -12.87 37.16
CA THR A 4 -27.38 -12.26 36.25
C THR A 4 -26.59 -13.39 35.57
N GLN A 5 -27.01 -13.80 34.38
CA GLN A 5 -26.10 -14.50 33.47
C GLN A 5 -25.34 -13.39 32.74
N SER A 6 -24.33 -12.90 33.45
CA SER A 6 -23.59 -11.68 33.14
C SER A 6 -23.16 -11.61 31.68
N PHE A 7 -23.43 -10.45 31.08
CA PHE A 7 -22.88 -9.93 29.81
C PHE A 7 -23.66 -10.11 28.50
N TYR A 8 -24.78 -10.83 28.43
CA TYR A 8 -25.49 -11.01 27.16
C TYR A 8 -26.65 -10.03 26.94
N PHE A 9 -26.72 -9.39 25.77
CA PHE A 9 -27.81 -8.47 25.40
C PHE A 9 -28.86 -9.19 24.53
N GLN A 10 -30.15 -9.09 24.90
CA GLN A 10 -31.23 -9.71 24.13
C GLN A 10 -31.54 -8.88 22.87
N VAL A 11 -31.65 -9.56 21.72
CA VAL A 11 -32.00 -8.92 20.43
C VAL A 11 -33.52 -8.70 20.38
N GLY A 12 -33.95 -7.50 20.76
CA GLY A 12 -35.37 -7.17 20.83
C GLY A 12 -36.11 -8.14 21.76
N LYS A 13 -37.12 -8.84 21.23
CA LYS A 13 -37.92 -9.86 21.97
C LYS A 13 -37.74 -11.29 21.44
N SER A 14 -36.73 -11.53 20.60
CA SER A 14 -36.57 -12.80 19.88
C SER A 14 -36.06 -13.98 20.74
N LYS A 15 -35.67 -13.71 21.99
CA LYS A 15 -34.91 -14.63 22.87
C LYS A 15 -33.55 -15.05 22.29
N GLN A 16 -33.04 -14.35 21.28
CA GLN A 16 -31.65 -14.45 20.84
C GLN A 16 -30.80 -13.46 21.64
N PHE A 17 -29.54 -13.84 21.88
CA PHE A 17 -28.62 -13.10 22.74
C PHE A 17 -27.31 -12.82 21.99
N ILE A 18 -26.80 -11.59 22.08
CA ILE A 18 -25.48 -11.22 21.57
C ILE A 18 -24.48 -11.27 22.72
N SER A 19 -23.41 -12.03 22.53
CA SER A 19 -22.24 -11.98 23.41
C SER A 19 -21.40 -10.74 23.11
N PRO A 20 -20.82 -10.05 24.10
CA PRO A 20 -19.94 -8.92 23.86
C PRO A 20 -18.61 -9.35 23.25
N TYR A 21 -18.31 -10.65 23.23
CA TYR A 21 -17.16 -11.23 22.54
C TYR A 21 -17.45 -11.56 21.07
N GLN A 22 -18.72 -11.52 20.65
CA GLN A 22 -19.10 -11.74 19.25
C GLN A 22 -19.15 -10.40 18.51
N ALA A 23 -18.72 -10.41 17.25
CA ALA A 23 -18.86 -9.25 16.39
C ALA A 23 -20.35 -8.88 16.27
N ASN A 24 -20.66 -7.59 16.40
CA ASN A 24 -22.04 -7.10 16.41
C ASN A 24 -22.64 -7.20 15.00
N PRO A 25 -23.64 -8.08 14.76
CA PRO A 25 -24.22 -8.27 13.43
C PRO A 25 -25.02 -7.07 12.90
N PHE A 26 -25.30 -6.08 13.76
CA PHE A 26 -25.97 -4.83 13.39
C PHE A 26 -24.99 -3.68 13.13
N ASP A 27 -23.69 -3.90 13.33
CA ASP A 27 -22.67 -2.93 12.96
C ASP A 27 -22.45 -2.97 11.43
N ASN A 28 -22.37 -1.81 10.80
CA ASN A 28 -22.12 -1.71 9.36
C ASN A 28 -20.77 -2.34 8.94
N CYS A 29 -19.82 -2.46 9.87
CA CYS A 29 -18.56 -3.15 9.66
C CYS A 29 -18.68 -4.68 9.61
N TYR A 30 -19.76 -5.28 10.13
CA TYR A 30 -19.92 -6.73 10.23
C TYR A 30 -19.89 -7.45 8.87
N LYS A 31 -20.37 -6.79 7.80
CA LYS A 31 -20.29 -7.28 6.41
C LYS A 31 -19.55 -6.30 5.51
N SER A 32 -18.57 -5.61 6.06
CA SER A 32 -17.73 -4.72 5.27
C SER A 32 -16.88 -5.52 4.27
N ASP A 33 -16.57 -4.90 3.15
CA ASP A 33 -15.59 -5.41 2.18
C ASP A 33 -14.18 -4.88 2.47
N CYS A 34 -13.89 -4.41 3.70
CA CYS A 34 -12.57 -3.94 4.11
C CYS A 34 -11.48 -5.00 3.86
N HIS A 35 -10.24 -4.57 3.61
CA HIS A 35 -9.09 -5.46 3.73
C HIS A 35 -9.06 -6.08 5.14
N PRO A 36 -8.64 -7.35 5.31
CA PRO A 36 -8.58 -8.00 6.63
C PRO A 36 -7.80 -7.21 7.69
N ASP A 37 -6.70 -6.57 7.29
CA ASP A 37 -5.89 -5.74 8.18
C ASP A 37 -6.40 -4.29 8.31
N ALA A 38 -7.39 -3.88 7.52
CA ALA A 38 -7.89 -2.51 7.55
C ALA A 38 -8.77 -2.24 8.78
N LYS A 39 -8.67 -1.00 9.27
CA LYS A 39 -9.57 -0.48 10.29
C LYS A 39 -10.91 -0.14 9.67
N CYS A 40 -11.97 -0.83 10.09
CA CYS A 40 -13.34 -0.45 9.76
C CYS A 40 -13.91 0.54 10.79
N THR A 41 -14.55 1.60 10.30
CA THR A 41 -15.30 2.56 11.12
C THR A 41 -16.73 2.63 10.62
N ALA A 42 -17.70 2.27 11.47
CA ALA A 42 -19.11 2.43 11.16
C ALA A 42 -19.48 3.91 11.07
N THR A 43 -20.33 4.25 10.11
CA THR A 43 -20.91 5.58 9.93
C THR A 43 -22.44 5.48 9.96
N PRO A 44 -23.17 6.61 10.13
CA PRO A 44 -24.63 6.58 10.13
C PRO A 44 -25.26 5.99 8.86
N THR A 45 -24.55 6.06 7.72
CA THR A 45 -25.04 5.64 6.40
C THR A 45 -24.35 4.38 5.87
N GLY A 46 -23.39 3.80 6.61
CA GLY A 46 -22.59 2.67 6.15
C GLY A 46 -21.31 2.50 6.95
N TYR A 47 -20.19 2.33 6.26
CA TYR A 47 -18.88 2.13 6.88
C TYR A 47 -17.76 2.74 6.03
N ARG A 48 -16.63 3.03 6.66
CA ARG A 48 -15.39 3.45 6.00
C ARG A 48 -14.28 2.49 6.41
N CYS A 49 -13.39 2.14 5.49
CA CYS A 49 -12.17 1.41 5.81
C CYS A 49 -10.96 2.32 5.64
N GLN A 50 -9.89 1.96 6.33
CA GLN A 50 -8.60 2.62 6.23
C GLN A 50 -7.51 1.60 6.49
N CYS A 51 -6.46 1.60 5.66
CA CYS A 51 -5.28 0.81 5.99
C CYS A 51 -4.65 1.28 7.31
N PRO A 52 -4.04 0.38 8.09
CA PRO A 52 -3.26 0.77 9.27
C PRO A 52 -2.12 1.73 8.91
N GLU A 53 -1.60 2.43 9.91
CA GLU A 53 -0.43 3.30 9.74
C GLU A 53 0.84 2.55 9.31
N THR A 54 0.87 1.23 9.53
CA THR A 54 1.96 0.34 9.10
C THR A 54 1.77 -0.21 7.68
N HIS A 55 0.74 0.24 6.96
CA HIS A 55 0.41 -0.26 5.63
C HIS A 55 0.23 0.89 4.64
N ARG A 56 0.62 0.65 3.39
CA ARG A 56 0.28 1.49 2.24
C ARG A 56 -1.06 1.07 1.67
N ASP A 57 -1.85 2.04 1.24
CA ASP A 57 -3.05 1.82 0.46
C ASP A 57 -2.73 1.91 -1.03
N LEU A 58 -2.87 0.80 -1.75
CA LEU A 58 -2.60 0.73 -3.19
C LEU A 58 -3.78 1.24 -4.03
N ASN A 59 -4.94 1.47 -3.43
CA ASN A 59 -6.14 1.88 -4.14
C ASN A 59 -6.86 3.03 -3.42
N PRO A 60 -6.37 4.28 -3.60
CA PRO A 60 -6.98 5.45 -2.99
C PRO A 60 -8.46 5.65 -3.36
N SER A 61 -8.89 5.18 -4.54
CA SER A 61 -10.30 5.27 -4.97
C SER A 61 -11.23 4.35 -4.16
N LYS A 62 -10.70 3.26 -3.61
CA LYS A 62 -11.39 2.36 -2.69
C LYS A 62 -10.55 2.16 -1.43
N ALA A 63 -10.38 3.26 -0.68
CA ALA A 63 -9.48 3.29 0.47
C ALA A 63 -9.69 2.13 1.46
N GLY A 64 -8.61 1.54 1.95
CA GLY A 64 -8.62 0.47 2.95
C GLY A 64 -9.02 -0.90 2.40
N ARG A 65 -9.05 -1.10 1.08
CA ARG A 65 -9.36 -2.39 0.44
C ARG A 65 -8.13 -3.12 -0.08
N ASP A 66 -7.12 -2.36 -0.47
CA ASP A 66 -5.85 -2.88 -0.98
C ASP A 66 -4.73 -2.39 -0.08
N CYS A 67 -4.54 -3.04 1.07
CA CYS A 67 -3.52 -2.67 2.06
C CYS A 67 -2.29 -3.59 1.96
N VAL A 68 -1.10 -3.00 1.89
CA VAL A 68 0.16 -3.75 1.88
C VAL A 68 1.05 -3.27 3.01
N SER A 69 1.56 -4.20 3.83
CA SER A 69 2.47 -3.90 4.94
C SER A 69 3.72 -3.20 4.44
N TYR A 70 4.20 -2.19 5.17
CA TYR A 70 5.48 -1.54 4.88
C TYR A 70 6.70 -2.42 5.16
N ALA A 71 6.54 -3.51 5.91
CA ALA A 71 7.65 -4.36 6.32
C ALA A 71 7.38 -5.82 5.96
N GLY A 72 8.43 -6.51 5.53
CA GLY A 72 8.41 -7.95 5.25
C GLY A 72 7.53 -8.36 4.07
N VAL A 73 7.21 -7.43 3.17
CA VAL A 73 6.56 -7.71 1.89
C VAL A 73 7.54 -7.37 0.80
N ASN A 74 7.74 -8.29 -0.15
CA ASN A 74 8.56 -8.01 -1.32
C ASN A 74 7.73 -7.35 -2.42
N GLU A 75 7.80 -6.03 -2.53
CA GLU A 75 7.05 -5.29 -3.56
C GLU A 75 7.57 -5.51 -4.98
N CYS A 76 8.76 -6.10 -5.14
CA CYS A 76 9.32 -6.39 -6.46
C CYS A 76 8.73 -7.64 -7.10
N GLU A 77 8.02 -8.48 -6.35
CA GLU A 77 7.36 -9.69 -6.91
C GLU A 77 6.18 -9.34 -7.84
N ARG A 78 5.58 -8.16 -7.67
CA ARG A 78 4.38 -7.74 -8.39
C ARG A 78 4.47 -6.30 -8.83
N LYS A 79 4.22 -6.04 -10.11
CA LYS A 79 4.33 -4.69 -10.68
C LYS A 79 3.36 -3.71 -10.02
N GLU A 80 2.20 -4.18 -9.58
CA GLU A 80 1.19 -3.33 -8.92
C GLU A 80 1.60 -2.91 -7.50
N TRP A 81 2.64 -3.52 -6.92
CA TRP A 81 3.13 -3.20 -5.58
C TRP A 81 4.29 -2.22 -5.61
N ASN A 82 4.87 -1.91 -6.77
CA ASN A 82 5.96 -0.95 -6.88
C ASN A 82 5.69 0.10 -7.95
N GLU A 83 6.29 1.26 -7.76
CA GLU A 83 6.17 2.42 -8.66
C GLU A 83 7.46 2.62 -9.47
N CYS A 84 8.32 1.60 -9.57
CA CYS A 84 9.56 1.69 -10.34
C CYS A 84 9.28 1.94 -11.82
N ASP A 85 10.16 2.68 -12.49
CA ASP A 85 10.15 2.80 -13.95
C ASP A 85 10.35 1.42 -14.61
N GLU A 86 9.91 1.24 -15.85
CA GLU A 86 10.18 0.01 -16.61
C GLU A 86 11.68 -0.19 -16.89
N ASN A 87 12.44 0.90 -16.96
CA ASN A 87 13.89 0.93 -17.12
C ASN A 87 14.63 0.95 -15.77
N ALA A 88 13.94 0.67 -14.66
CA ALA A 88 14.52 0.55 -13.34
C ALA A 88 14.48 -0.89 -12.82
N ARG A 89 15.51 -1.26 -12.06
CA ARG A 89 15.50 -2.45 -11.22
C ARG A 89 14.81 -2.14 -9.91
N CYS A 90 13.83 -2.94 -9.54
CA CYS A 90 13.26 -2.95 -8.20
C CYS A 90 14.16 -3.74 -7.25
N ILE A 91 14.37 -3.21 -6.05
CA ILE A 91 15.17 -3.84 -4.99
C ILE A 91 14.37 -3.81 -3.71
N ASP A 92 14.08 -5.02 -3.22
CA ASP A 92 13.37 -5.27 -1.97
C ASP A 92 14.24 -4.89 -0.76
N GLU A 93 13.62 -4.36 0.29
CA GLU A 93 14.24 -3.97 1.54
C GLU A 93 13.44 -4.52 2.73
N ASP A 94 14.03 -4.53 3.93
CA ASP A 94 13.28 -4.94 5.14
C ASP A 94 12.03 -4.06 5.37
N TYR A 95 12.14 -2.79 4.97
CA TYR A 95 11.07 -1.81 4.97
C TYR A 95 10.96 -1.17 3.59
N LEU A 96 9.80 -1.33 2.95
CA LEU A 96 9.52 -0.87 1.58
C LEU A 96 10.50 -1.46 0.56
N TYR A 97 10.66 -0.75 -0.55
CA TYR A 97 11.54 -1.08 -1.66
C TYR A 97 12.19 0.21 -2.18
N ARG A 98 13.25 0.05 -2.97
CA ARG A 98 13.85 1.15 -3.74
C ARG A 98 13.96 0.76 -5.22
N CYS A 99 14.03 1.78 -6.07
CA CYS A 99 14.22 1.59 -7.51
C CYS A 99 15.56 2.19 -7.94
N GLU A 100 16.27 1.49 -8.82
CA GLU A 100 17.53 1.96 -9.40
C GLU A 100 17.45 1.91 -10.92
N CYS A 101 17.58 3.04 -11.60
CA CYS A 101 17.60 3.08 -13.07
C CYS A 101 18.75 2.21 -13.59
N ILE A 102 18.45 1.36 -14.55
CA ILE A 102 19.42 0.47 -15.19
C ILE A 102 20.20 1.30 -16.21
N LYS A 103 21.54 1.26 -16.19
CA LYS A 103 22.34 1.97 -17.19
C LYS A 103 21.93 1.58 -18.63
N PRO A 104 21.85 2.53 -19.57
CA PRO A 104 22.31 3.93 -19.49
C PRO A 104 21.24 4.92 -18.97
N PHE A 105 20.18 4.46 -18.29
CA PHE A 105 19.15 5.33 -17.76
C PHE A 105 19.54 5.92 -16.39
N VAL A 106 19.11 7.16 -16.14
CA VAL A 106 19.36 7.90 -14.90
C VAL A 106 18.05 8.39 -14.29
N ASN A 107 18.07 8.61 -12.96
CA ASN A 107 16.90 9.07 -12.23
C ASN A 107 16.49 10.47 -12.69
N ALA A 108 15.24 10.58 -13.15
CA ALA A 108 14.59 11.83 -13.51
C ALA A 108 13.31 12.08 -12.69
N ALA A 109 13.10 11.31 -11.63
CA ALA A 109 11.97 11.52 -10.73
C ALA A 109 12.04 12.92 -10.08
N PRO A 110 10.92 13.66 -9.99
CA PRO A 110 10.87 14.95 -9.31
C PRO A 110 11.29 14.88 -7.83
N PRO A 111 11.74 15.98 -7.23
CA PRO A 111 12.05 16.02 -5.80
C PRO A 111 10.88 15.55 -4.94
N GLY A 112 11.14 14.64 -4.00
CA GLY A 112 10.12 14.06 -3.11
C GLY A 112 9.33 12.90 -3.71
N LYS A 113 9.60 12.49 -4.95
CA LYS A 113 9.13 11.21 -5.52
C LYS A 113 10.17 10.12 -5.30
N LEU A 114 9.73 8.86 -5.41
CA LEU A 114 10.59 7.69 -5.29
C LEU A 114 11.69 7.75 -6.38
N PRO A 115 12.99 7.79 -6.02
CA PRO A 115 14.05 7.72 -7.01
C PRO A 115 13.93 6.45 -7.85
N GLY A 116 14.16 6.55 -9.15
CA GLY A 116 13.99 5.44 -10.09
C GLY A 116 12.54 5.12 -10.45
N SER A 117 11.56 5.91 -9.99
CA SER A 117 10.17 5.85 -10.52
C SER A 117 10.01 6.48 -11.90
N VAL A 118 10.97 7.32 -12.30
CA VAL A 118 11.08 7.89 -13.64
C VAL A 118 12.54 7.80 -14.06
N CYS A 119 12.80 7.13 -15.18
CA CYS A 119 14.13 6.96 -15.73
C CYS A 119 14.20 7.55 -17.15
N HIS A 120 15.21 8.37 -17.41
CA HIS A 120 15.49 8.88 -18.75
C HIS A 120 16.87 8.41 -19.21
N ILE A 121 17.00 8.20 -20.52
CA ILE A 121 18.27 7.80 -21.10
C ILE A 121 19.28 8.94 -20.97
N ASP A 122 20.46 8.61 -20.46
CA ASP A 122 21.63 9.47 -20.44
C ASP A 122 22.71 8.79 -21.27
N TYR A 123 22.86 9.24 -22.52
CA TYR A 123 23.87 8.75 -23.47
C TYR A 123 25.29 8.97 -22.97
N CYS A 124 25.47 9.86 -22.00
CA CYS A 124 26.74 10.14 -21.33
C CYS A 124 26.94 9.34 -20.04
N SER A 125 25.98 8.56 -19.57
CA SER A 125 26.16 7.74 -18.36
C SER A 125 26.95 6.45 -18.62
N ASP A 126 27.07 6.04 -19.88
CA ASP A 126 27.89 4.91 -20.35
C ASP A 126 28.93 5.41 -21.38
N VAL A 127 29.95 6.12 -20.88
CA VAL A 127 30.96 6.87 -21.67
C VAL A 127 31.92 6.03 -22.53
N ASN A 128 31.63 4.76 -22.78
CA ASN A 128 32.49 3.91 -23.62
C ASN A 128 32.50 4.32 -25.10
N PHE A 129 31.63 5.25 -25.51
CA PHE A 129 31.46 5.68 -26.91
C PHE A 129 32.26 6.93 -27.28
N CYS A 130 32.84 7.67 -26.33
CA CYS A 130 33.52 8.93 -26.61
C CYS A 130 35.03 8.74 -26.89
N PRO A 131 35.61 9.44 -27.89
CA PRO A 131 37.05 9.46 -28.11
C PRO A 131 37.83 9.98 -26.88
N PRO A 132 39.11 9.60 -26.73
CA PRO A 132 39.97 10.21 -25.71
C PRO A 132 40.04 11.73 -25.90
N ASN A 133 39.85 12.48 -24.81
CA ASN A 133 39.74 13.94 -24.75
C ASN A 133 38.43 14.56 -25.30
N ALA A 134 37.38 13.77 -25.50
CA ALA A 134 36.03 14.31 -25.75
C ALA A 134 35.23 14.48 -24.45
N THR A 135 34.43 15.55 -24.39
CA THR A 135 33.41 15.74 -23.34
C THR A 135 32.07 15.29 -23.87
N CYS A 136 31.41 14.37 -23.19
CA CYS A 136 30.06 13.96 -23.56
C CYS A 136 29.04 15.00 -23.11
N GLN A 137 28.07 15.31 -23.98
CA GLN A 137 26.91 16.14 -23.68
C GLN A 137 25.67 15.46 -24.24
N ASN A 138 24.63 15.28 -23.41
CA ASN A 138 23.34 14.80 -23.88
C ASN A 138 22.72 15.86 -24.82
N GLY A 139 22.17 15.40 -25.95
CA GLY A 139 21.37 16.27 -26.81
C GLY A 139 20.04 16.65 -26.14
N GLU A 140 19.54 17.83 -26.48
CA GLU A 140 18.18 18.30 -26.11
C GLU A 140 17.08 17.54 -26.87
#